data_AF-A0A1V3P6W9-F1
#
_entry.id   AF-A0A1V3P6W9-F1
#
_cell.length_a   1.000
_cell.length_b   1.000
_cell.length_c   1.000
_cell.angle_alpha   90.00
_cell.angle_beta   90.00
_cell.angle_gamma   90.00
#
_symmetry.space_group_name_H-M   'P 1'
#
loop_
_entity.id
_entity.type
_entity.pdbx_description
1 polymer ?
#
loop_
_entity_poly.entity_id
_entity_poly.type
_entity_poly.pdbx_seq_one_letter_code
_entity_poly.pdbx_strand_id
1 'polypeptide(L)'
;MQLLTPFFVMMRARQLGRQFRDIERNIRALPRRSRTRLSTLTLREIGQASRSDFPHLYGTPPEARYQPWGQGTEAGYERACSTNPEVALRGIALWLAVAYHETKNSPHTSLQPQHRQLMQLLRELKEVHSSGNTVESWMQSSAVA
;
A
#
# COMPACT_ATOMS: atom_id res chain seq x y z
N MET A 1 15.21 21.19 18.42
CA MET A 1 14.43 20.86 17.19
C MET A 1 13.13 20.11 17.55
N GLN A 2 12.18 20.72 18.29
CA GLN A 2 10.97 20.03 18.77
C GLN A 2 9.63 20.69 18.37
N LEU A 3 9.65 21.93 17.88
CA LEU A 3 8.42 22.65 17.51
C LEU A 3 7.91 22.34 16.09
N LEU A 4 8.76 21.80 15.20
CA LEU A 4 8.39 21.53 13.80
C LEU A 4 7.82 20.12 13.57
N THR A 5 8.13 19.17 14.45
CA THR A 5 7.67 17.78 14.36
C THR A 5 6.15 17.64 14.23
N PRO A 6 5.30 18.29 15.06
CA PRO A 6 3.85 18.16 14.92
C PRO A 6 3.32 18.70 13.58
N PHE A 7 3.92 19.78 13.05
CA PHE A 7 3.54 20.33 11.75
C PHE A 7 3.86 19.36 10.60
N PHE A 8 5.08 18.80 10.61
CA PHE A 8 5.50 17.82 9.63
C PHE A 8 4.62 16.56 9.66
N VAL A 9 4.28 16.07 10.85
CA VAL A 9 3.37 14.92 11.03
C VAL A 9 1.97 15.25 10.50
N MET A 10 1.45 16.44 10.75
CA MET A 10 0.14 16.86 10.23
C MET A 10 0.15 16.97 8.70
N MET A 11 1.21 17.53 8.11
CA MET A 11 1.39 17.58 6.66
C MET A 11 1.44 16.16 6.08
N ARG A 12 2.18 15.25 6.72
CA ARG A 12 2.26 13.86 6.28
C ARG A 12 0.91 13.15 6.35
N ALA A 13 0.17 13.32 7.43
CA ALA A 13 -1.18 12.77 7.58
C ALA A 13 -2.14 13.27 6.48
N ARG A 14 -2.05 14.55 6.11
CA ARG A 14 -2.82 15.13 4.99
C ARG A 14 -2.38 14.56 3.64
N GLN A 15 -1.07 14.44 3.40
CA GLN A 15 -0.53 13.86 2.17
C GLN A 15 -1.01 12.42 2.00
N LEU A 16 -0.84 11.57 3.01
CA LEU A 16 -1.31 10.18 3.00
C LEU A 16 -2.82 10.10 2.82
N GLY A 17 -3.60 10.96 3.49
CA GLY A 17 -5.05 10.99 3.33
C GLY A 17 -5.50 11.39 1.92
N ARG A 18 -4.78 12.31 1.25
CA ARG A 18 -5.06 12.65 -0.15
C ARG A 18 -4.75 11.47 -1.06
N GLN A 19 -3.52 10.94 -0.98
CA GLN A 19 -3.07 9.82 -1.81
C GLN A 19 -3.93 8.57 -1.61
N PHE A 20 -4.32 8.27 -0.37
CA PHE A 20 -5.18 7.13 -0.04
C PHE A 20 -6.49 7.16 -0.83
N ARG A 21 -7.18 8.30 -0.86
CA ARG A 21 -8.47 8.42 -1.57
C ARG A 21 -8.33 8.15 -3.07
N ASP A 22 -7.27 8.65 -3.68
CA ASP A 22 -6.99 8.41 -5.10
C ASP A 22 -6.60 6.95 -5.37
N ILE A 23 -5.75 6.37 -4.52
CA ILE A 23 -5.37 4.95 -4.60
C ILE A 23 -6.59 4.04 -4.42
N GLU A 24 -7.42 4.29 -3.41
CA GLU A 24 -8.65 3.55 -3.16
C GLU A 24 -9.59 3.60 -4.37
N ARG A 25 -9.78 4.79 -4.95
CA ARG A 25 -10.56 4.96 -6.19
C ARG A 25 -10.00 4.13 -7.32
N ASN A 26 -8.68 4.18 -7.53
CA ASN A 26 -8.01 3.41 -8.59
C ASN A 26 -8.19 1.90 -8.38
N ILE A 27 -8.04 1.40 -7.15
CA ILE A 27 -8.24 -0.01 -6.81
C ILE A 27 -9.67 -0.45 -7.07
N ARG A 28 -10.66 0.36 -6.71
CA ARG A 28 -12.08 0.07 -6.94
C ARG A 28 -12.45 0.03 -8.42
N ALA A 29 -11.77 0.82 -9.25
CA ALA A 29 -11.93 0.80 -10.70
C ALA A 29 -11.26 -0.42 -11.39
N LEU A 30 -10.39 -1.17 -10.69
CA LEU A 30 -9.72 -2.32 -11.27
C LEU A 30 -10.67 -3.52 -11.48
N PRO A 31 -10.55 -4.23 -12.62
CA PRO A 31 -11.18 -5.53 -12.81
C PRO A 31 -10.81 -6.51 -11.69
N ARG A 32 -11.70 -7.48 -11.40
CA ARG A 32 -11.49 -8.46 -10.33
C ARG A 32 -10.14 -9.19 -10.45
N ARG A 33 -9.76 -9.62 -11.65
CA ARG A 33 -8.46 -10.27 -11.93
C ARG A 33 -7.27 -9.40 -11.52
N SER A 34 -7.32 -8.11 -11.85
CA SER A 34 -6.28 -7.14 -11.48
C SER A 34 -6.23 -6.89 -9.98
N ARG A 35 -7.38 -6.87 -9.29
CA ARG A 35 -7.44 -6.77 -7.82
C ARG A 35 -6.83 -7.99 -7.12
N THR A 36 -7.08 -9.21 -7.62
CA THR A 36 -6.44 -10.44 -7.12
C THR A 36 -4.93 -10.35 -7.26
N ARG A 37 -4.43 -9.95 -8.44
CA ARG A 37 -3.00 -9.80 -8.68
C ARG A 37 -2.36 -8.70 -7.82
N LEU A 38 -3.05 -7.56 -7.66
CA LEU A 38 -2.63 -6.48 -6.78
C LEU A 38 -2.51 -6.96 -5.33
N SER A 39 -3.46 -7.77 -4.84
CA SER A 39 -3.42 -8.34 -3.49
C SER A 39 -2.16 -9.17 -3.27
N THR A 40 -1.82 -10.07 -4.20
CA THR A 40 -0.60 -10.87 -4.14
C THR A 40 0.67 -10.01 -4.15
N LEU A 41 0.73 -9.00 -5.02
CA LEU A 41 1.87 -8.07 -5.06
C LEU A 41 1.98 -7.26 -3.77
N THR A 42 0.87 -6.78 -3.22
CA THR A 42 0.86 -5.99 -1.99
C THR A 42 1.38 -6.81 -0.81
N LEU A 43 0.95 -8.06 -0.68
CA LEU A 43 1.48 -8.98 0.35
C LEU A 43 2.98 -9.22 0.17
N ARG A 44 3.44 -9.39 -1.07
CA ARG A 44 4.86 -9.53 -1.38
C ARG A 44 5.64 -8.29 -0.98
N GLU A 45 5.20 -7.09 -1.38
CA GLU A 45 5.88 -5.83 -1.06
C GLU A 45 5.90 -5.55 0.45
N ILE A 46 4.81 -5.83 1.18
CA ILE A 46 4.78 -5.72 2.65
C ILE A 46 5.85 -6.63 3.28
N GLY A 47 5.96 -7.87 2.79
CA GLY A 47 6.95 -8.84 3.26
C GLY A 47 8.39 -8.50 2.88
N GLN A 48 8.62 -7.85 1.74
CA GLN A 48 9.94 -7.34 1.38
C GLN A 48 10.32 -6.13 2.24
N ALA A 49 9.41 -5.18 2.41
CA ALA A 49 9.62 -4.02 3.26
C ALA A 49 9.95 -4.43 4.71
N SER A 50 9.27 -5.45 5.25
CA SER A 50 9.53 -5.93 6.62
C SER A 50 10.92 -6.54 6.83
N ARG A 51 11.63 -6.90 5.75
CA ARG A 51 13.00 -7.43 5.80
C ARG A 51 14.06 -6.33 5.73
N SER A 52 13.66 -5.09 5.44
CA SER A 52 14.55 -3.93 5.46
C SER A 52 14.81 -3.48 6.90
N ASP A 53 16.00 -2.93 7.17
CA ASP A 53 16.33 -2.31 8.46
C ASP A 53 15.33 -1.22 8.86
N PHE A 54 14.81 -0.49 7.87
CA PHE A 54 13.82 0.57 8.06
C PHE A 54 12.63 0.36 7.12
N PRO A 55 11.63 -0.47 7.49
CA PRO A 55 10.51 -0.82 6.59
C PRO A 55 9.70 0.39 6.09
N HIS A 56 9.61 1.46 6.87
CA HIS A 56 8.94 2.71 6.50
C HIS A 56 9.72 3.55 5.47
N LEU A 57 11.00 3.23 5.24
CA LEU A 57 11.84 3.84 4.20
C LEU A 57 11.93 2.94 2.94
N TYR A 58 11.21 1.84 2.88
CA TYR A 58 11.25 0.93 1.73
C TYR A 58 10.93 1.66 0.41
N GLY A 59 11.73 1.41 -0.63
CA GLY A 59 11.63 2.12 -1.91
C GLY A 59 12.21 3.55 -1.93
N THR A 60 12.83 4.01 -0.84
CA THR A 60 13.50 5.31 -0.77
C THR A 60 14.95 5.20 -1.25
N PRO A 61 15.42 6.08 -2.14
CA PRO A 61 16.81 6.06 -2.59
C PRO A 61 17.77 6.43 -1.44
N PRO A 62 19.04 5.95 -1.47
CA PRO A 62 20.00 6.13 -0.36
C PRO A 62 20.20 7.58 0.07
N GLU A 63 20.12 8.51 -0.87
CA GLU A 63 20.31 9.95 -0.68
C GLU A 63 19.21 10.58 0.20
N ALA A 64 18.03 9.96 0.28
CA ALA A 64 16.88 10.47 1.02
C ALA A 64 16.63 9.77 2.37
N ARG A 65 17.55 8.92 2.84
CA ARG A 65 17.40 8.15 4.09
C ARG A 65 17.29 8.99 5.38
N TYR A 66 17.74 10.24 5.35
CA TYR A 66 17.73 11.13 6.51
C TYR A 66 16.45 11.95 6.66
N GLN A 67 15.47 11.76 5.77
CA GLN A 67 14.17 12.40 5.93
C GLN A 67 13.32 11.70 6.99
N PRO A 68 12.47 12.44 7.72
CA PRO A 68 11.60 11.88 8.77
C PRO A 68 10.61 10.83 8.23
N TRP A 69 10.33 10.86 6.92
CA TRP A 69 9.65 9.81 6.18
C TRP A 69 10.39 9.51 4.89
N GLY A 70 10.24 8.27 4.41
CA GLY A 70 10.78 7.86 3.12
C GLY A 70 9.99 8.41 1.95
N GLN A 71 10.59 8.35 0.76
CA GLN A 71 9.97 8.71 -0.51
C GLN A 71 9.17 7.55 -1.13
N GLY A 72 9.15 6.38 -0.48
CA GLY A 72 8.49 5.18 -1.02
C GLY A 72 7.00 5.37 -1.35
N THR A 73 6.25 6.11 -0.55
CA THR A 73 4.84 6.45 -0.86
C THR A 73 4.74 7.46 -2.00
N GLU A 74 5.67 8.40 -2.13
CA GLU A 74 5.63 9.36 -3.24
C GLU A 74 5.94 8.67 -4.57
N ALA A 75 7.00 7.87 -4.60
CA ALA A 75 7.36 7.04 -5.75
C ALA A 75 6.26 6.03 -6.11
N GLY A 76 5.64 5.40 -5.10
CA GLY A 76 4.51 4.50 -5.29
C GLY A 76 3.29 5.21 -5.89
N TYR A 77 2.97 6.41 -5.38
CA TYR A 77 1.84 7.22 -5.85
C TYR A 77 2.06 7.73 -7.28
N GLU A 78 3.25 8.23 -7.60
CA GLU A 78 3.60 8.66 -8.96
C GLU A 78 3.43 7.52 -9.97
N ARG A 79 3.96 6.33 -9.65
CA ARG A 79 3.79 5.15 -10.48
C ARG A 79 2.32 4.73 -10.59
N ALA A 80 1.55 4.83 -9.51
CA ALA A 80 0.11 4.52 -9.50
C ALA A 80 -0.71 5.42 -10.44
N CYS A 81 -0.21 6.62 -10.77
CA CYS A 81 -0.81 7.52 -11.76
C CYS A 81 -0.36 7.25 -13.20
N SER A 82 0.51 6.27 -13.45
CA SER A 82 0.96 5.93 -14.80
C SER A 82 -0.19 5.45 -15.68
N THR A 83 -0.13 5.78 -16.97
CA THR A 83 -1.02 5.22 -17.99
C THR A 83 -0.71 3.76 -18.29
N ASN A 84 0.47 3.26 -17.92
CA ASN A 84 0.83 1.86 -18.05
C ASN A 84 0.22 1.05 -16.88
N PRO A 85 -0.68 0.09 -17.13
CA PRO A 85 -1.39 -0.63 -16.08
C PRO A 85 -0.47 -1.46 -15.18
N GLU A 86 0.64 -1.98 -15.71
CA GLU A 86 1.62 -2.75 -14.93
C GLU A 86 2.39 -1.85 -13.96
N VAL A 87 2.79 -0.67 -14.44
CA VAL A 87 3.48 0.33 -13.62
C VAL A 87 2.54 0.85 -12.54
N ALA A 88 1.29 1.15 -12.91
CA ALA A 88 0.26 1.58 -11.98
C ALA A 88 0.02 0.55 -10.88
N LEU A 89 -0.16 -0.73 -11.26
CA LEU A 89 -0.46 -1.81 -10.32
C LEU A 89 0.71 -2.09 -9.36
N ARG A 90 1.96 -2.03 -9.83
CA ARG A 90 3.16 -2.10 -8.96
C ARG A 90 3.31 -0.86 -8.07
N GLY A 91 2.98 0.33 -8.59
CA GLY A 91 2.99 1.58 -7.84
C GLY A 91 2.02 1.55 -6.66
N ILE A 92 0.80 1.07 -6.88
CA ILE A 92 -0.21 0.87 -5.83
C ILE A 92 0.31 -0.11 -4.77
N ALA A 93 0.89 -1.25 -5.16
CA ALA A 93 1.42 -2.23 -4.22
C ALA A 93 2.55 -1.65 -3.34
N LEU A 94 3.49 -0.91 -3.94
CA LEU A 94 4.55 -0.21 -3.22
C LEU A 94 3.96 0.81 -2.24
N TRP A 95 3.00 1.62 -2.71
CA TRP A 95 2.36 2.64 -1.88
C TRP A 95 1.70 2.03 -0.64
N LEU A 96 0.91 0.96 -0.81
CA LEU A 96 0.23 0.25 0.27
C LEU A 96 1.22 -0.35 1.28
N ALA A 97 2.32 -0.94 0.80
CA ALA A 97 3.33 -1.55 1.66
C ALA A 97 4.05 -0.51 2.53
N VAL A 98 4.49 0.59 1.95
CA VAL A 98 5.21 1.64 2.68
C VAL A 98 4.25 2.37 3.64
N ALA A 99 3.05 2.73 3.19
CA ALA A 99 2.05 3.38 4.04
C ALA A 99 1.64 2.49 5.23
N TYR A 100 1.63 1.16 5.05
CA TYR A 100 1.37 0.23 6.14
C TYR A 100 2.46 0.31 7.22
N HIS A 101 3.72 0.19 6.83
CA HIS A 101 4.84 0.24 7.78
C HIS A 101 5.03 1.61 8.41
N GLU A 102 4.69 2.68 7.69
CA GLU A 102 4.71 4.04 8.22
C GLU A 102 3.64 4.28 9.29
N THR A 103 2.44 3.72 9.11
CA THR A 103 1.30 4.00 9.99
C THR A 103 1.15 2.99 11.13
N LYS A 104 1.54 1.73 10.95
CA LYS A 104 1.30 0.62 11.91
C LYS A 104 1.82 0.88 13.32
N ASN A 105 3.02 1.42 13.44
CA ASN A 105 3.67 1.66 14.73
C ASN A 105 3.83 3.16 15.03
N SER A 106 3.03 4.01 14.36
CA SER A 106 3.16 5.45 14.52
C SER A 106 2.73 5.89 15.92
N PRO A 107 3.58 6.64 16.67
CA PRO A 107 3.21 7.22 17.95
C PRO A 107 2.25 8.41 17.80
N HIS A 108 1.99 8.85 16.56
CA HIS A 108 1.19 10.03 16.28
C HIS A 108 -0.28 9.68 16.04
N THR A 109 -1.17 10.16 16.91
CA THR A 109 -2.62 9.92 16.84
C THR A 109 -3.26 10.42 15.53
N SER A 110 -2.67 11.43 14.90
CA SER A 110 -3.12 11.99 13.62
C SER A 110 -2.99 11.03 12.42
N LEU A 111 -2.21 9.93 12.56
CA LEU A 111 -2.03 8.90 11.54
C LEU A 111 -2.91 7.66 11.76
N GLN A 112 -3.56 7.55 12.92
CA GLN A 112 -4.42 6.42 13.28
C GLN A 112 -5.65 6.27 12.38
N PRO A 113 -6.34 7.34 11.94
CA PRO A 113 -7.42 7.22 10.97
C PRO A 113 -6.97 6.58 9.65
N GLN A 114 -5.81 7.00 9.13
CA GLN A 114 -5.22 6.50 7.89
C GLN A 114 -4.83 5.03 8.05
N HIS A 115 -4.28 4.65 9.20
CA HIS A 115 -3.96 3.25 9.48
C HIS A 115 -5.21 2.36 9.40
N ARG A 116 -6.33 2.79 10.02
CA ARG A 116 -7.60 2.04 10.00
C ARG A 116 -8.15 1.89 8.59
N GLN A 117 -8.17 2.98 7.82
CA GLN A 117 -8.61 2.96 6.42
C GLN A 117 -7.76 2.03 5.56
N LEU A 118 -6.44 2.08 5.74
CA LEU A 118 -5.50 1.21 5.04
C LEU A 118 -5.71 -0.26 5.41
N MET A 119 -5.87 -0.57 6.70
CA MET A 119 -6.12 -1.94 7.16
C MET A 119 -7.44 -2.51 6.61
N GLN A 120 -8.49 -1.68 6.54
CA GLN A 120 -9.75 -2.07 5.93
C GLN A 120 -9.54 -2.43 4.44
N LEU A 121 -8.88 -1.56 3.69
CA LEU A 121 -8.62 -1.77 2.26
C LEU A 121 -7.74 -3.02 2.00
N LEU A 122 -6.72 -3.24 2.83
CA LEU A 122 -5.87 -4.43 2.74
C LEU A 122 -6.65 -5.71 3.03
N ARG A 123 -7.58 -5.67 3.99
CA ARG A 123 -8.47 -6.80 4.28
C ARG A 123 -9.39 -7.09 3.11
N GLU A 124 -10.02 -6.08 2.54
CA GLU A 124 -10.88 -6.21 1.35
C GLU A 124 -10.10 -6.83 0.17
N LEU A 125 -8.87 -6.37 -0.09
CA LEU A 125 -7.99 -6.94 -1.11
C LEU A 125 -7.64 -8.41 -0.85
N LYS A 126 -7.40 -8.78 0.42
CA LYS A 126 -7.14 -10.16 0.81
C LYS A 126 -8.35 -11.05 0.57
N GLU A 127 -9.55 -10.58 0.90
CA GLU A 127 -10.82 -11.32 0.69
C GLU A 127 -11.12 -11.55 -0.79
N VAL A 128 -10.85 -10.57 -1.66
CA VAL A 128 -10.94 -10.73 -3.12
C VAL A 128 -10.00 -11.83 -3.63
N HIS A 129 -8.78 -11.90 -3.10
CA HIS A 129 -7.82 -12.93 -3.47
C HIS A 129 -8.25 -14.33 -2.99
N SER A 130 -8.65 -14.46 -1.72
CA SER A 130 -9.09 -15.74 -1.16
C SER A 130 -10.32 -16.29 -1.89
N SER A 131 -11.31 -15.44 -2.20
CA SER A 131 -12.51 -15.87 -2.93
C SER A 131 -12.21 -16.31 -4.37
N GLY A 132 -11.23 -15.68 -5.03
CA GLY A 132 -10.77 -16.09 -6.36
C GLY A 132 -10.14 -17.49 -6.35
N ASN A 133 -9.19 -17.72 -5.44
CA ASN A 133 -8.51 -19.01 -5.34
C ASN A 133 -9.46 -20.15 -4.98
N THR A 134 -10.44 -19.91 -4.10
CA THR A 134 -11.44 -20.93 -3.76
C THR A 134 -12.26 -21.31 -5.00
N VAL A 135 -12.77 -20.34 -5.77
CA VAL A 135 -13.56 -20.64 -6.98
C VAL A 135 -12.72 -21.39 -8.03
N GLU A 136 -11.48 -20.96 -8.27
CA GLU A 136 -10.56 -21.66 -9.18
C GLU A 136 -10.31 -23.10 -8.73
N SER A 137 -10.05 -23.32 -7.43
CA SER A 137 -9.84 -24.66 -6.87
C SER A 137 -11.08 -25.55 -7.00
N TRP A 138 -12.28 -25.03 -6.79
CA TRP A 138 -13.53 -25.79 -6.95
C TRP A 138 -13.78 -26.15 -8.43
N MET A 139 -13.58 -25.20 -9.35
CA MET A 139 -13.73 -25.43 -10.79
C MET A 139 -12.73 -26.47 -11.30
N GLN A 140 -11.48 -26.45 -10.80
CA GLN A 140 -10.48 -27.45 -11.14
C GLN A 140 -10.93 -28.84 -10.72
N SER A 141 -11.38 -29.00 -9.46
CA SER A 141 -11.85 -30.29 -8.93
C SER A 141 -13.06 -30.87 -9.67
N SER A 142 -13.97 -30.04 -10.17
CA SER A 142 -15.12 -30.50 -10.97
C SER A 142 -14.77 -30.88 -12.41
N ALA A 143 -13.65 -30.40 -12.95
CA ALA A 143 -13.25 -30.68 -14.34
C ALA A 143 -12.38 -31.95 -14.48
N VAL A 144 -11.97 -32.56 -13.36
CA VAL A 144 -11.19 -33.82 -13.32
C VAL A 144 -12.05 -35.04 -12.98
N ALA A 145 -13.38 -34.89 -12.96
CA ALA A 145 -14.35 -35.94 -12.63
C ALA A 145 -15.10 -36.43 -13.87
#